data_AF-A0A6V7L9H7-F1
#
_entry.id   AF-A0A6V7L9H7-F1
#
_cell.length_a   1.000
_cell.length_b   1.000
_cell.length_c   1.000
_cell.angle_alpha   90.00
_cell.angle_beta   90.00
_cell.angle_gamma   90.00
#
_symmetry.space_group_name_H-M   'P 1'
#
loop_
_entity.id
_entity.type
_entity.pdbx_description
1 polymer ?
#
loop_
_entity_poly.entity_id
_entity_poly.type
_entity_poly.pdbx_seq_one_letter_code
_entity_poly.pdbx_strand_id
1 'polypeptide(L)'
;DIAERIATVIDTLKQPAAEWQTMLLQLLENWKASPVRVDTLKPPEDYLHQFIGLSSAYARATCSPSRVIKWCVSSNIEHRKCQWLNQVANSYTIEPSVSCILLESRKAALRALSKQFCDFYVADSEEIMDAQKQNLTVAFELSAPLGKDFNNIAIFVKAESSYTNLKDLKGARACFPKFRSV
;
A
#
# COMPACT_ATOMS: atom_id res chain seq x y z
N ASP A 1 -5.66 36.23 2.59
CA ASP A 1 -6.12 35.60 3.85
C ASP A 1 -5.62 34.16 4.04
N ILE A 2 -6.13 33.14 3.31
CA ILE A 2 -5.68 31.74 3.48
C ILE A 2 -4.20 31.50 3.11
N ALA A 3 -3.73 32.05 1.98
CA ALA A 3 -2.36 31.87 1.53
C ALA A 3 -1.31 32.44 2.51
N GLU A 4 -1.64 33.57 3.14
CA GLU A 4 -0.79 34.22 4.14
C GLU A 4 -0.72 33.37 5.41
N ARG A 5 -1.85 32.82 5.86
CA ARG A 5 -1.90 31.87 6.99
C ARG A 5 -1.08 30.62 6.73
N ILE A 6 -1.13 30.06 5.52
CA ILE A 6 -0.30 28.93 5.13
C ILE A 6 1.18 29.32 5.15
N ALA A 7 1.54 30.49 4.62
CA ALA A 7 2.91 30.97 4.64
C ALA A 7 3.45 31.13 6.07
N THR A 8 2.65 31.65 7.00
CA THR A 8 3.01 31.73 8.43
C THR A 8 3.25 30.35 9.02
N VAL A 9 2.33 29.40 8.80
CA VAL A 9 2.48 28.02 9.29
C VAL A 9 3.78 27.40 8.75
N ILE A 10 4.03 27.52 7.44
CA ILE A 10 5.24 26.99 6.80
C ILE A 10 6.51 27.63 7.34
N ASP A 11 6.50 28.94 7.66
CA ASP A 11 7.65 29.61 8.27
C ASP A 11 7.95 29.08 9.68
N THR A 12 6.93 28.77 10.48
CA THR A 12 7.10 28.15 11.81
C THR A 12 7.72 26.75 11.73
N LEU A 13 7.63 26.06 10.58
CA LEU A 13 8.23 24.74 10.41
C LEU A 13 9.77 24.79 10.25
N LYS A 14 10.37 25.97 10.05
CA LYS A 14 11.84 26.10 9.99
C LYS A 14 12.52 25.75 11.32
N GLN A 15 11.82 25.97 12.43
CA GLN A 15 12.28 25.65 13.78
C GLN A 15 11.12 25.00 14.53
N PRO A 16 10.89 23.68 14.34
CA PRO A 16 9.77 22.99 14.95
C PRO A 16 9.93 22.94 16.47
N ALA A 17 8.96 23.50 17.18
CA ALA A 17 8.90 23.51 18.65
C ALA A 17 7.82 22.55 19.19
N ALA A 18 6.81 22.22 18.38
CA ALA A 18 5.70 21.35 18.74
C ALA A 18 5.73 20.02 17.96
N GLU A 19 5.24 18.94 18.57
CA GLU A 19 5.24 17.60 17.97
C GLU A 19 4.52 17.53 16.62
N TRP A 20 3.38 18.23 16.48
CA TRP A 20 2.63 18.27 15.23
C TRP A 20 3.43 18.91 14.08
N GLN A 21 4.33 19.85 14.37
CA GLN A 21 5.19 20.47 13.35
C GLN A 21 6.21 19.46 12.83
N THR A 22 6.78 18.65 13.73
CA THR A 22 7.67 17.54 13.36
C THR A 22 6.94 16.49 12.53
N MET A 23 5.72 16.12 12.92
CA MET A 23 4.89 15.19 12.15
C MET A 23 4.54 15.75 10.77
N LEU A 24 4.21 17.05 10.68
CA LEU A 24 3.92 17.70 9.40
C LEU A 24 5.16 17.73 8.49
N LEU A 25 6.34 18.01 9.04
CA LEU A 25 7.59 17.96 8.28
C LEU A 25 7.90 16.55 7.74
N GLN A 26 7.61 15.52 8.54
CA GLN A 26 7.73 14.13 8.10
C GLN A 26 6.76 13.81 6.96
N LEU A 27 5.50 14.26 7.06
CA LEU A 27 4.49 14.07 6.01
C LEU A 27 4.83 14.79 4.71
N LEU A 28 5.41 15.98 4.80
CA LEU A 28 5.83 16.75 3.63
C LEU A 28 7.13 16.22 3.00
N GLU A 29 7.73 15.17 3.57
CA GLU A 29 9.04 14.63 3.17
C GLU A 29 10.15 15.70 3.12
N ASN A 30 9.95 16.81 3.83
CA ASN A 30 10.60 18.08 3.54
C ASN A 30 11.80 18.36 4.44
N TRP A 31 12.37 17.33 5.06
CA TRP A 31 13.47 17.41 6.03
C TRP A 31 14.72 18.16 5.55
N LYS A 32 14.82 18.48 4.25
CA LYS A 32 15.92 19.24 3.64
C LYS A 32 15.49 20.43 2.75
N ALA A 33 14.19 20.68 2.54
CA ALA A 33 13.79 21.73 1.62
C ALA A 33 13.48 23.03 2.37
N SER A 34 14.12 24.12 1.96
CA SER A 34 13.76 25.45 2.41
C SER A 34 12.48 25.89 1.70
N PRO A 35 11.43 26.30 2.43
CA PRO A 35 10.22 26.80 1.80
C PRO A 35 10.52 28.00 0.89
N VAL A 36 10.04 27.94 -0.35
CA VAL A 36 10.16 29.04 -1.31
C VAL A 36 8.88 29.87 -1.27
N ARG A 37 9.01 31.18 -1.05
CA ARG A 37 7.87 32.09 -1.21
C ARG A 37 7.55 32.22 -2.70
N VAL A 38 6.28 32.01 -3.04
CA VAL A 38 5.77 32.23 -4.39
C VAL A 38 4.91 33.48 -4.35
N ASP A 39 5.25 34.49 -5.15
CA ASP A 39 4.57 35.79 -5.14
C ASP A 39 3.13 35.70 -5.67
N THR A 40 2.87 34.73 -6.54
CA THR A 40 1.56 34.47 -7.15
C THR A 40 1.18 33.00 -6.96
N LEU A 41 -0.02 32.73 -6.46
CA LEU A 41 -0.52 31.37 -6.38
C LEU A 41 -0.71 30.81 -7.80
N LYS A 42 -0.02 29.71 -8.11
CA LYS A 42 -0.12 29.01 -9.40
C LYS A 42 -0.59 27.59 -9.17
N PRO A 43 -1.29 26.98 -10.14
CA PRO A 43 -1.52 25.54 -10.15
C PRO A 43 -0.18 24.77 -10.09
N PRO A 44 -0.14 23.57 -9.46
CA PRO A 44 1.07 22.76 -9.39
C PRO A 44 1.72 22.51 -10.75
N GLU A 45 0.92 22.24 -11.79
CA GLU A 45 1.39 22.02 -13.15
C GLU A 45 2.15 23.22 -13.71
N ASP A 46 1.61 24.44 -13.58
CA ASP A 46 2.26 25.68 -14.05
C ASP A 46 3.56 25.95 -13.29
N TYR A 47 3.59 25.64 -11.99
CA TYR A 47 4.80 25.74 -11.18
C TYR A 47 5.85 24.73 -11.65
N LEU A 48 5.48 23.50 -12.00
CA LEU A 48 6.42 22.49 -12.48
C LEU A 48 6.94 22.81 -13.89
N HIS A 49 6.13 23.42 -14.74
CA HIS A 49 6.53 23.80 -16.10
C HIS A 49 7.62 24.87 -16.17
N GLN A 50 7.83 25.67 -15.11
CA GLN A 50 8.89 26.67 -15.09
C GLN A 50 10.30 26.04 -15.03
N PHE A 51 10.42 24.77 -14.65
CA PHE A 51 11.69 24.06 -14.57
C PHE A 51 12.01 23.38 -15.90
N ILE A 52 12.94 23.97 -16.65
CA ILE A 52 13.40 23.44 -17.93
C ILE A 52 13.92 22.02 -17.75
N GLY A 53 13.47 21.10 -18.61
CA GLY A 53 13.91 19.70 -18.61
C GLY A 53 13.15 18.80 -17.65
N LEU A 54 12.41 19.33 -16.68
CA LEU A 54 11.64 18.53 -15.71
C LEU A 54 10.59 17.67 -16.43
N SER A 55 9.70 18.28 -17.22
CA SER A 55 8.71 17.52 -18.00
C SER A 55 9.35 16.47 -18.92
N SER A 56 10.53 16.76 -19.46
CA SER A 56 11.26 15.82 -20.33
C SER A 56 11.92 14.67 -19.57
N ALA A 57 12.24 14.86 -18.29
CA ALA A 57 12.79 13.82 -17.41
C ALA A 57 11.69 12.86 -16.97
N TYR A 58 10.50 13.38 -16.64
CA TYR A 58 9.31 12.57 -16.36
C TYR A 58 8.82 11.80 -17.60
N ALA A 59 9.09 12.31 -18.80
CA ALA A 59 8.65 11.68 -20.05
C ALA A 59 9.50 10.47 -20.52
N ARG A 60 10.61 10.12 -19.84
CA ARG A 60 11.70 9.34 -20.50
C ARG A 60 12.06 7.96 -19.96
N ALA A 61 11.13 7.21 -19.36
CA ALA A 61 11.37 5.78 -19.10
C ALA A 61 10.12 4.89 -19.23
N THR A 62 9.38 4.99 -20.33
CA THR A 62 8.29 4.04 -20.59
C THR A 62 8.85 2.66 -20.92
N CYS A 63 8.26 1.60 -20.37
CA CYS A 63 8.55 0.23 -20.81
C CYS A 63 8.35 0.10 -22.34
N SER A 64 9.26 -0.57 -23.04
CA SER A 64 9.13 -0.90 -24.46
C SER A 64 9.20 -2.43 -24.67
N PRO A 65 8.12 -3.07 -25.17
CA PRO A 65 6.84 -2.49 -25.53
C PRO A 65 6.09 -1.97 -24.29
N SER A 66 5.21 -0.98 -24.51
CA SER A 66 4.32 -0.51 -23.45
C SER A 66 3.48 -1.68 -22.95
N ARG A 67 3.45 -1.86 -21.64
CA ARG A 67 2.72 -2.93 -20.96
C ARG A 67 2.00 -2.37 -19.75
N VAL A 68 0.92 -3.02 -19.36
CA VAL A 68 0.14 -2.68 -18.17
C VAL A 68 0.01 -3.96 -17.36
N ILE A 69 0.31 -3.90 -16.06
CA ILE A 69 0.15 -5.04 -15.17
C ILE A 69 -1.28 -5.05 -14.65
N LYS A 70 -2.03 -6.11 -14.95
CA LYS A 70 -3.40 -6.32 -14.50
C LYS A 70 -3.42 -6.97 -13.12
N TRP A 71 -3.78 -6.21 -12.11
CA TRP A 71 -3.98 -6.68 -10.74
C TRP A 71 -5.45 -7.05 -10.51
N CYS A 72 -5.72 -8.33 -10.30
CA CYS A 72 -7.03 -8.80 -9.82
C CYS A 72 -7.24 -8.43 -8.35
N VAL A 73 -8.38 -7.82 -8.02
CA VAL A 73 -8.81 -7.51 -6.65
C VAL A 73 -10.22 -8.04 -6.41
N SER A 74 -10.58 -8.28 -5.15
CA SER A 74 -11.79 -9.01 -4.76
C SER A 74 -12.80 -8.21 -3.94
N SER A 75 -12.48 -6.94 -3.62
CA SER A 75 -13.38 -6.06 -2.89
C SER A 75 -13.27 -4.60 -3.35
N ASN A 76 -14.31 -3.82 -3.12
CA ASN A 76 -14.32 -2.39 -3.41
C ASN A 76 -13.22 -1.62 -2.65
N ILE A 77 -12.87 -2.07 -1.45
CA ILE A 77 -11.80 -1.47 -0.64
C ILE A 77 -10.44 -1.75 -1.29
N GLU A 78 -10.18 -3.00 -1.69
CA GLU A 78 -8.96 -3.37 -2.42
C GLU A 78 -8.85 -2.61 -3.75
N HIS A 79 -9.95 -2.49 -4.49
CA HIS A 79 -9.97 -1.74 -5.74
C HIS A 79 -9.59 -0.27 -5.55
N ARG A 80 -10.17 0.42 -4.54
CA ARG A 80 -9.80 1.80 -4.22
C ARG A 80 -8.32 1.92 -3.84
N LYS A 81 -7.80 0.98 -3.03
CA LYS A 81 -6.38 0.97 -2.66
C LYS A 81 -5.47 0.75 -3.87
N CYS A 82 -5.83 -0.16 -4.78
CA CYS A 82 -5.10 -0.40 -6.01
C CYS A 82 -5.11 0.84 -6.92
N GLN A 83 -6.25 1.52 -7.08
CA GLN A 83 -6.34 2.74 -7.86
C GLN A 83 -5.47 3.85 -7.30
N TRP A 84 -5.48 4.03 -5.98
CA TRP A 84 -4.62 5.01 -5.31
C TRP A 84 -3.14 4.65 -5.46
N LEU A 85 -2.78 3.38 -5.31
CA LEU A 85 -1.42 2.90 -5.55
C LEU A 85 -0.96 3.17 -6.99
N ASN A 86 -1.81 2.95 -8.00
CA ASN A 86 -1.47 3.27 -9.39
C ASN A 86 -1.25 4.77 -9.60
N GLN A 87 -2.08 5.63 -9.01
CA GLN A 87 -1.90 7.09 -9.10
C GLN A 87 -0.57 7.54 -8.49
N VAL A 88 -0.24 7.03 -7.31
CA VAL A 88 1.03 7.32 -6.64
C VAL A 88 2.21 6.74 -7.42
N ALA A 89 2.11 5.49 -7.88
CA ALA A 89 3.16 4.88 -8.70
C ALA A 89 3.48 5.75 -9.94
N ASN A 90 2.43 6.26 -10.61
CA ASN A 90 2.60 7.15 -11.76
C ASN A 90 3.25 8.49 -11.38
N SER A 91 2.92 9.08 -10.22
CA SER A 91 3.56 10.33 -9.78
C SER A 91 5.06 10.16 -9.46
N TYR A 92 5.46 8.97 -9.02
CA TYR A 92 6.86 8.60 -8.81
C TYR A 92 7.52 7.97 -10.05
N THR A 93 6.89 8.04 -11.24
CA THR A 93 7.39 7.49 -12.50
C THR A 93 7.73 5.99 -12.46
N ILE A 94 6.98 5.23 -11.65
CA ILE A 94 7.11 3.77 -11.57
C ILE A 94 6.38 3.16 -12.78
N GLU A 95 7.11 2.35 -13.55
CA GLU A 95 6.63 1.66 -14.75
C GLU A 95 6.84 0.13 -14.61
N PRO A 96 5.99 -0.70 -15.22
CA PRO A 96 4.77 -0.35 -15.95
C PRO A 96 3.59 0.03 -15.05
N SER A 97 2.65 0.79 -15.60
CA SER A 97 1.39 1.13 -14.91
C SER A 97 0.58 -0.12 -14.48
N VAL A 98 -0.25 0.06 -13.45
CA VAL A 98 -1.07 -1.01 -12.88
C VAL A 98 -2.55 -0.77 -13.20
N SER A 99 -3.21 -1.78 -13.76
CA SER A 99 -4.65 -1.78 -13.99
C SER A 99 -5.36 -2.67 -12.96
N CYS A 100 -6.31 -2.11 -12.24
CA CYS A 100 -7.07 -2.80 -11.20
C CYS A 100 -8.32 -3.45 -11.78
N ILE A 101 -8.41 -4.77 -11.75
CA ILE A 101 -9.57 -5.53 -12.23
C ILE A 101 -10.37 -6.01 -11.01
N LEU A 102 -11.57 -5.48 -10.81
CA LEU A 102 -12.45 -5.89 -9.70
C LEU A 102 -13.23 -7.15 -10.05
N LEU A 103 -13.09 -8.17 -9.22
CA LEU A 103 -13.76 -9.47 -9.33
C LEU A 103 -14.76 -9.63 -8.18
N GLU A 104 -15.80 -10.43 -8.41
CA GLU A 104 -16.88 -10.65 -7.46
C GLU A 104 -16.45 -11.35 -6.16
N SER A 105 -15.34 -12.09 -6.19
CA SER A 105 -14.83 -12.83 -5.04
C SER A 105 -13.36 -13.21 -5.21
N ARG A 106 -12.70 -13.57 -4.11
CA ARG A 106 -11.32 -14.10 -4.12
C ARG A 106 -11.17 -15.36 -4.97
N LYS A 107 -12.15 -16.26 -4.91
CA LYS A 107 -12.21 -17.44 -5.79
C LYS A 107 -12.38 -17.06 -7.27
N ALA A 108 -13.14 -16.01 -7.58
CA ALA A 108 -13.23 -15.50 -8.94
C ALA A 108 -11.90 -14.87 -9.39
N ALA A 109 -11.18 -14.18 -8.52
CA ALA A 109 -9.85 -13.63 -8.79
C ALA A 109 -8.82 -14.72 -9.13
N LEU A 110 -8.74 -15.80 -8.34
CA LEU A 110 -7.84 -16.93 -8.65
C LEU A 110 -8.18 -17.59 -9.99
N ARG A 111 -9.48 -17.76 -10.29
CA ARG A 111 -9.94 -18.30 -11.58
C ARG A 111 -9.65 -17.38 -12.76
N ALA A 112 -9.74 -16.06 -12.55
CA ALA A 112 -9.41 -15.07 -13.57
C ALA A 112 -7.91 -15.06 -13.85
N LEU A 113 -7.09 -15.17 -12.81
CA LEU A 113 -5.63 -15.27 -12.92
C LEU A 113 -5.20 -16.54 -13.66
N SER A 114 -5.77 -17.71 -13.34
CA SER A 114 -5.44 -18.97 -14.04
C SER A 114 -5.87 -18.99 -15.51
N LYS A 115 -6.88 -18.18 -15.87
CA LYS A 115 -7.31 -17.94 -17.26
C LYS A 115 -6.59 -16.76 -17.93
N GLN A 116 -5.53 -16.21 -17.31
CA GLN A 116 -4.72 -15.11 -17.85
C GLN A 116 -5.50 -13.78 -18.07
N PHE A 117 -6.66 -13.62 -17.41
CA PHE A 117 -7.36 -12.33 -17.42
C PHE A 117 -6.63 -11.26 -16.60
N CYS A 118 -5.90 -11.68 -15.57
CA CYS A 118 -5.02 -10.85 -14.77
C CYS A 118 -3.58 -11.37 -14.81
N ASP A 119 -2.63 -10.54 -14.41
CA ASP A 119 -1.21 -10.90 -14.36
C ASP A 119 -0.80 -11.32 -12.94
N PHE A 120 -1.42 -10.73 -11.90
CA PHE A 120 -1.21 -11.17 -10.52
C PHE A 120 -2.42 -10.90 -9.60
N TYR A 121 -2.35 -11.53 -8.43
CA TYR A 121 -3.28 -11.40 -7.32
C TYR A 121 -2.50 -11.58 -6.02
N VAL A 122 -2.90 -10.89 -4.96
CA VAL A 122 -2.30 -11.07 -3.63
C VAL A 122 -3.11 -12.11 -2.88
N ALA A 123 -2.55 -13.33 -2.81
CA ALA A 123 -3.18 -14.45 -2.13
C ALA A 123 -2.92 -14.42 -0.62
N ASP A 124 -3.93 -14.83 0.15
CA ASP A 124 -3.75 -15.13 1.57
C ASP A 124 -3.08 -16.51 1.72
N SER A 125 -2.46 -16.78 2.86
CA SER A 125 -1.75 -18.04 3.11
C SER A 125 -2.65 -19.28 2.95
N GLU A 126 -3.94 -19.18 3.28
CA GLU A 126 -4.90 -20.28 3.15
C GLU A 126 -5.26 -20.59 1.69
N GLU A 127 -5.01 -19.65 0.77
CA GLU A 127 -5.37 -19.76 -0.64
C GLU A 127 -4.25 -20.38 -1.48
N ILE A 128 -3.04 -20.49 -0.95
CA ILE A 128 -1.85 -20.97 -1.67
C ILE A 128 -2.07 -22.38 -2.23
N MET A 129 -2.66 -23.29 -1.45
CA MET A 129 -2.97 -24.64 -1.94
C MET A 129 -3.98 -24.64 -3.09
N ASP A 130 -5.00 -23.77 -3.02
CA ASP A 130 -6.02 -23.67 -4.07
C ASP A 130 -5.50 -22.94 -5.32
N ALA A 131 -4.51 -22.06 -5.16
CA ALA A 131 -3.78 -21.43 -6.26
C ALA A 131 -2.88 -22.46 -6.98
N GLN A 132 -2.14 -23.27 -6.23
CA GLN A 132 -1.29 -24.34 -6.78
C GLN A 132 -2.10 -25.37 -7.57
N LYS A 133 -3.30 -25.76 -7.10
CA LYS A 133 -4.23 -26.62 -7.84
C LYS A 133 -4.69 -26.01 -9.18
N GLN A 134 -4.60 -24.71 -9.34
CA GLN A 134 -4.89 -23.99 -10.58
C GLN A 134 -3.63 -23.72 -11.42
N ASN A 135 -2.52 -24.40 -11.12
CA ASN A 135 -1.22 -24.22 -11.77
C ASN A 135 -0.68 -22.78 -11.67
N LEU A 136 -1.00 -22.09 -10.57
CA LEU A 136 -0.45 -20.78 -10.26
C LEU A 136 0.80 -20.93 -9.37
N THR A 137 1.78 -20.07 -9.60
CA THR A 137 3.04 -20.03 -8.85
C THR A 137 3.16 -18.73 -8.07
N VAL A 138 3.73 -18.80 -6.87
CA VAL A 138 4.03 -17.61 -6.06
C VAL A 138 5.24 -16.89 -6.65
N ALA A 139 5.07 -15.63 -7.05
CA ALA A 139 6.17 -14.81 -7.55
C ALA A 139 6.93 -14.08 -6.43
N PHE A 140 6.20 -13.60 -5.42
CA PHE A 140 6.74 -12.87 -4.28
C PHE A 140 6.03 -13.30 -3.00
N GLU A 141 6.78 -13.36 -1.91
CA GLU A 141 6.25 -13.57 -0.57
C GLU A 141 6.52 -12.31 0.27
N LEU A 142 5.48 -11.81 0.92
CA LEU A 142 5.59 -10.70 1.87
C LEU A 142 6.06 -11.27 3.21
N SER A 143 7.36 -11.28 3.43
CA SER A 143 7.94 -11.64 4.72
C SER A 143 8.02 -10.43 5.64
N ALA A 144 7.76 -10.67 6.93
CA ALA A 144 8.09 -9.69 7.97
C ALA A 144 9.62 -9.44 8.00
N PRO A 145 10.10 -8.27 8.47
CA PRO A 145 11.51 -7.93 8.41
C PRO A 145 12.42 -9.03 8.98
N LEU A 146 13.54 -9.29 8.28
CA LEU A 146 14.53 -10.31 8.62
C LEU A 146 14.90 -10.28 10.12
N GLY A 147 14.90 -11.45 10.77
CA GLY A 147 15.38 -11.64 12.14
C GLY A 147 14.31 -11.90 13.21
N LYS A 148 13.02 -11.95 12.83
CA LYS A 148 11.97 -12.50 13.68
C LYS A 148 11.53 -13.84 13.11
N ASP A 149 12.12 -14.92 13.63
CA ASP A 149 11.57 -16.26 13.47
C ASP A 149 10.21 -16.30 14.14
N PHE A 150 9.19 -16.12 13.33
CA PHE A 150 7.82 -16.20 13.79
C PHE A 150 7.38 -17.66 13.81
N ASN A 151 7.60 -18.35 14.92
CA ASN A 151 6.80 -19.54 15.24
C ASN A 151 5.37 -19.06 15.56
N ASN A 152 4.52 -19.06 14.53
CA ASN A 152 3.45 -18.06 14.36
C ASN A 152 2.05 -18.45 14.88
N ILE A 153 1.93 -19.50 15.70
CA ILE A 153 0.63 -19.88 16.28
C ILE A 153 0.65 -19.58 17.77
N ALA A 154 -0.05 -18.51 18.15
CA ALA A 154 -0.26 -18.12 19.53
C ALA A 154 -1.74 -18.20 19.90
N ILE A 155 -2.03 -18.72 21.09
CA ILE A 155 -3.38 -18.72 21.66
C ILE A 155 -3.43 -17.61 22.70
N PHE A 156 -4.29 -16.62 22.47
CA PHE A 156 -4.52 -15.54 23.41
C PHE A 156 -5.65 -15.91 24.36
N VAL A 157 -5.36 -15.89 25.65
CA VAL A 157 -6.34 -16.03 26.73
C VAL A 157 -6.34 -14.77 27.57
N LYS A 158 -7.46 -14.50 28.26
CA LYS A 158 -7.51 -13.39 29.22
C LYS A 158 -6.57 -13.68 30.39
N ALA A 159 -5.91 -12.64 30.90
CA ALA A 159 -4.94 -12.78 32.00
C ALA A 159 -5.57 -13.41 33.25
N GLU A 160 -6.84 -13.11 33.51
CA GLU A 160 -7.63 -13.60 34.63
C GLU A 160 -8.34 -14.95 34.36
N SER A 161 -8.11 -15.58 33.21
CA SER A 161 -8.75 -16.86 32.90
C SER A 161 -8.06 -18.05 33.59
N SER A 162 -8.81 -19.13 33.79
CA SER A 162 -8.28 -20.39 34.34
C SER A 162 -7.55 -21.26 33.30
N TYR A 163 -7.34 -20.75 32.08
CA TYR A 163 -6.71 -21.49 30.99
C TYR A 163 -5.19 -21.38 31.12
N THR A 164 -4.55 -22.45 31.56
CA THR A 164 -3.10 -22.53 31.78
C THR A 164 -2.42 -23.41 30.75
N ASN A 165 -3.16 -24.35 30.16
CA ASN A 165 -2.65 -25.29 29.18
C ASN A 165 -3.73 -25.61 28.11
N LEU A 166 -3.31 -26.28 27.03
CA LEU A 166 -4.18 -26.57 25.89
C LEU A 166 -5.40 -27.44 26.26
N LYS A 167 -5.28 -28.31 27.27
CA LYS A 167 -6.39 -29.19 27.68
C LYS A 167 -7.52 -28.41 28.32
N ASP A 168 -7.21 -27.31 29.00
CA ASP A 168 -8.19 -26.45 29.66
C ASP A 168 -9.13 -25.78 28.64
N LEU A 169 -8.71 -25.68 27.37
CA LEU A 169 -9.51 -25.10 26.28
C LEU A 169 -10.61 -26.06 25.78
N LYS A 170 -10.64 -27.31 26.24
CA LYS A 170 -11.65 -28.28 25.79
C LYS A 170 -13.05 -27.82 26.23
N GLY A 171 -13.92 -27.60 25.25
CA GLY A 171 -15.29 -27.11 25.49
C GLY A 171 -15.39 -25.59 25.66
N ALA A 172 -14.26 -24.87 25.63
CA ALA A 172 -14.26 -23.42 25.60
C ALA A 172 -14.71 -22.88 24.23
N ARG A 173 -15.15 -21.62 24.20
CA ARG A 173 -15.43 -20.90 22.95
C ARG A 173 -14.15 -20.25 22.45
N ALA A 174 -13.83 -20.43 21.17
CA ALA A 174 -12.66 -19.85 20.54
C ALA A 174 -13.05 -18.88 19.42
N CYS A 175 -12.26 -17.82 19.26
CA CYS A 175 -12.35 -16.90 18.13
C CYS A 175 -11.15 -17.15 17.22
N PHE A 176 -11.41 -17.44 15.95
CA PHE A 176 -10.37 -17.60 14.93
C PHE A 176 -10.36 -16.36 14.03
N PRO A 177 -9.19 -15.94 13.52
CA PRO A 177 -9.11 -14.79 12.63
C PRO A 177 -9.91 -15.03 11.33
N LYS A 178 -9.86 -16.25 10.79
CA LYS A 178 -10.62 -16.68 9.60
C LYS A 178 -10.95 -18.17 9.64
N PHE A 179 -11.98 -18.57 8.89
CA PHE A 179 -12.30 -19.98 8.63
C PHE A 179 -11.16 -20.63 7.82
N ARG A 180 -10.59 -21.73 8.34
CA ARG A 180 -9.39 -22.41 7.79
C ARG A 180 -8.09 -21.60 7.85
N SER A 181 -7.99 -20.63 8.75
CA SER A 181 -6.67 -20.08 9.15
C SER A 181 -5.84 -21.22 9.75
N VAL A 182 -4.60 -21.36 9.26
CA VAL A 182 -3.59 -22.23 9.89
C VAL A 182 -3.15 -21.59 11.21
#